data_AF-A0A382N874-F1
#
_entry.id   AF-A0A382N874-F1
#
_cell.length_a   1.000
_cell.length_b   1.000
_cell.length_c   1.000
_cell.angle_alpha   90.00
_cell.angle_beta   90.00
_cell.angle_gamma   90.00
#
_symmetry.space_group_name_H-M   'P 1'
#
loop_
_entity.id
_entity.type
_entity.pdbx_description
1 polymer ?
#
loop_
_entity_poly.entity_id
_entity_poly.type
_entity_poly.pdbx_seq_one_letter_code
_entity_poly.pdbx_strand_id
1 'polypeptide(L)'
;MPKQYTANIEIKAHDKASGSIDRISRKFNPLNKKARKFDKNMSKANRSIKKSSNSMSRLTKKMGLAAAAMAGAFAGFKLSKSFLNTAVEFENLGVQLKFITGNAKDGARALSIVEKAAGKSTHSMKEMALATPSLLTVSSVDELASTLDMAGDIASATGMSFEDVASQLQRTFSGGIAAADMFREKGVKSMLGFQEGVRYTAAESEKMIRDAFKNGTTTL
;
A
#
# COMPACT_ATOMS: atom_id res chain seq x y z
N MET A 1 64.88 -19.76 61.52
CA MET A 1 64.98 -19.49 60.05
C MET A 1 63.59 -19.41 59.36
N PRO A 2 62.77 -18.34 59.49
CA PRO A 2 61.47 -18.30 58.78
C PRO A 2 61.27 -17.15 57.75
N LYS A 3 62.12 -16.12 57.71
CA LYS A 3 61.81 -14.88 56.95
C LYS A 3 62.07 -14.94 55.43
N GLN A 4 62.86 -15.89 54.92
CA GLN A 4 63.19 -15.96 53.49
C GLN A 4 62.18 -16.78 52.65
N TYR A 5 61.42 -17.68 53.28
CA TYR A 5 60.40 -18.47 52.58
C TYR A 5 59.11 -17.68 52.32
N THR A 6 58.72 -16.78 53.23
CA THR A 6 57.52 -15.95 53.09
C THR A 6 57.66 -14.91 51.97
N ALA A 7 58.83 -14.29 51.83
CA ALA A 7 59.10 -13.31 50.77
C ALA A 7 59.04 -13.91 49.36
N ASN A 8 59.56 -15.13 49.16
CA ASN A 8 59.53 -15.81 47.86
C ASN A 8 58.12 -16.27 47.43
N ILE A 9 57.20 -16.50 48.39
CA ILE A 9 55.81 -16.88 48.12
C ILE A 9 55.00 -15.64 47.71
N GLU A 10 55.20 -14.51 48.36
CA GLU A 10 54.55 -13.23 48.00
C GLU A 10 55.00 -12.72 46.61
N ILE A 11 56.30 -12.79 46.29
CA ILE A 11 56.81 -12.33 44.98
C ILE A 11 56.24 -13.19 43.84
N LYS A 12 56.19 -14.53 44.01
CA LYS A 12 55.60 -15.43 42.99
C LYS A 12 54.08 -15.28 42.86
N ALA A 13 53.38 -14.96 43.94
CA ALA A 13 51.95 -14.68 43.90
C ALA A 13 51.66 -13.36 43.15
N HIS A 14 52.49 -12.33 43.40
CA HIS A 14 52.39 -11.04 42.73
C HIS A 14 52.68 -11.12 41.21
N ASP A 15 53.70 -11.88 40.80
CA ASP A 15 54.01 -12.08 39.37
C ASP A 15 52.95 -12.91 38.63
N LYS A 16 52.34 -13.89 39.29
CA LYS A 16 51.19 -14.61 38.71
C LYS A 16 49.97 -13.72 38.58
N ALA A 17 49.74 -12.82 39.54
CA ALA A 17 48.66 -11.85 39.48
C ALA A 17 48.87 -10.84 38.34
N SER A 18 50.07 -10.28 38.20
CA SER A 18 50.42 -9.33 37.13
C SER A 18 50.29 -9.96 35.75
N GLY A 19 50.80 -11.19 35.55
CA GLY A 19 50.66 -11.92 34.28
C GLY A 19 49.22 -12.36 33.96
N SER A 20 48.34 -12.44 34.97
CA SER A 20 46.91 -12.70 34.78
C SER A 20 46.17 -11.43 34.36
N ILE A 21 46.45 -10.30 35.01
CA ILE A 21 45.92 -8.98 34.64
C ILE A 21 46.34 -8.60 33.22
N ASP A 22 47.58 -8.89 32.84
CA ASP A 22 48.12 -8.56 31.53
C ASP A 22 47.47 -9.36 30.38
N ARG A 23 47.17 -10.65 30.63
CA ARG A 23 46.38 -11.49 29.71
C ARG A 23 44.94 -11.01 29.59
N ILE A 24 44.35 -10.56 30.70
CA ILE A 24 43.01 -9.97 30.71
C ILE A 24 43.01 -8.68 29.87
N SER A 25 43.94 -7.75 30.11
CA SER A 25 44.06 -6.50 29.35
C SER A 25 44.21 -6.73 27.84
N ARG A 26 45.03 -7.72 27.44
CA ARG A 26 45.18 -8.10 26.03
C ARG A 26 43.90 -8.66 25.40
N LYS A 27 43.05 -9.36 26.16
CA LYS A 27 41.73 -9.82 25.69
C LYS A 27 40.68 -8.70 25.64
N PHE A 28 40.76 -7.71 26.54
CA PHE A 28 39.82 -6.59 26.61
C PHE A 28 40.12 -5.47 25.60
N ASN A 29 41.38 -5.26 25.23
CA ASN A 29 41.77 -4.23 24.25
C ASN A 29 41.07 -4.35 22.87
N PRO A 30 40.99 -5.53 22.21
CA PRO A 30 40.26 -5.68 20.95
C PRO A 30 38.74 -5.52 21.12
N LEU A 31 38.19 -5.87 22.29
CA LEU A 31 36.77 -5.66 22.60
C LEU A 31 36.43 -4.17 22.73
N ASN A 32 37.28 -3.38 23.38
CA ASN A 32 37.11 -1.93 23.48
C ASN A 32 37.17 -1.26 22.09
N LYS A 33 38.07 -1.72 21.21
CA LYS A 33 38.12 -1.24 19.81
C LYS A 33 36.88 -1.60 19.00
N LYS A 34 36.34 -2.81 19.15
CA LYS A 34 35.08 -3.23 18.51
C LYS A 34 33.89 -2.43 19.04
N ALA A 35 33.79 -2.24 20.35
CA ALA A 35 32.75 -1.45 21.00
C ALA A 35 32.75 0.00 20.51
N ARG A 36 33.92 0.65 20.40
CA ARG A 36 34.03 2.02 19.85
C ARG A 36 33.65 2.12 18.38
N LYS A 37 33.93 1.09 17.56
CA LYS A 37 33.46 1.04 16.16
C LYS A 37 31.96 0.81 16.07
N PHE A 38 31.42 -0.07 16.90
CA PHE A 38 29.99 -0.32 17.01
C PHE A 38 29.24 0.96 17.40
N ASP A 39 29.70 1.66 18.44
CA ASP A 39 29.12 2.93 18.89
C ASP A 39 29.18 4.01 17.80
N LYS A 40 30.32 4.15 17.11
CA LYS A 40 30.43 5.06 15.95
C LYS A 40 29.46 4.70 14.83
N ASN A 41 29.31 3.42 14.49
CA ASN A 41 28.37 2.97 13.45
C ASN A 41 26.91 3.16 13.89
N MET A 42 26.60 2.87 15.15
CA MET A 42 25.29 3.06 15.77
C MET A 42 24.91 4.55 15.79
N SER A 43 25.86 5.46 16.07
CA SER A 43 25.61 6.91 16.01
C SER A 43 25.30 7.41 14.60
N LYS A 44 25.96 6.86 13.57
CA LYS A 44 25.68 7.17 12.15
C LYS A 44 24.33 6.59 11.73
N ALA A 45 24.04 5.35 12.12
CA ALA A 45 22.76 4.70 11.89
C ALA A 45 21.62 5.49 12.55
N ASN A 46 21.78 5.91 13.80
CA ASN A 46 20.81 6.72 14.53
C ASN A 46 20.57 8.07 13.84
N ARG A 47 21.61 8.73 13.30
CA ARG A 47 21.43 9.97 12.52
C ARG A 47 20.68 9.74 11.20
N SER A 48 20.98 8.67 10.48
CA SER A 48 20.26 8.30 9.25
C SER A 48 18.83 7.88 9.53
N ILE A 49 18.60 7.12 10.59
CA ILE A 49 17.27 6.73 11.08
C ILE A 49 16.49 7.95 11.55
N LYS A 50 17.11 8.93 12.21
CA LYS A 50 16.43 10.17 12.64
C LYS A 50 16.08 11.07 11.45
N LYS A 51 16.93 11.14 10.43
CA LYS A 51 16.62 11.83 9.16
C LYS A 51 15.52 11.11 8.38
N SER A 52 15.59 9.78 8.29
CA SER A 52 14.59 8.93 7.63
C SER A 52 13.25 8.97 8.38
N SER A 53 13.27 8.88 9.72
CA SER A 53 12.12 9.04 10.60
C SER A 53 11.52 10.44 10.49
N ASN A 54 12.32 11.50 10.34
CA ASN A 54 11.79 12.84 10.09
C ASN A 54 11.15 12.97 8.70
N SER A 55 11.74 12.39 7.65
CA SER A 55 11.15 12.37 6.30
C SER A 55 9.90 11.49 6.24
N MET A 56 9.92 10.33 6.90
CA MET A 56 8.81 9.40 7.03
C MET A 56 7.71 9.99 7.92
N SER A 57 8.05 10.70 8.99
CA SER A 57 7.11 11.41 9.87
C SER A 57 6.48 12.59 9.14
N ARG A 58 7.23 13.31 8.30
CA ARG A 58 6.65 14.34 7.41
C ARG A 58 5.76 13.73 6.33
N LEU A 59 6.16 12.59 5.75
CA LEU A 59 5.34 11.88 4.77
C LEU A 59 4.07 11.32 5.41
N THR A 60 4.16 10.67 6.56
CA THR A 60 3.00 10.17 7.33
C THR A 60 2.17 11.30 7.92
N LYS A 61 2.74 12.45 8.30
CA LYS A 61 1.95 13.64 8.68
C LYS A 61 1.27 14.26 7.47
N LYS A 62 1.93 14.37 6.32
CA LYS A 62 1.32 14.89 5.08
C LYS A 62 0.26 13.95 4.54
N MET A 63 0.50 12.65 4.61
CA MET A 63 -0.47 11.63 4.21
C MET A 63 -1.56 11.43 5.25
N GLY A 64 -1.28 11.60 6.53
CA GLY A 64 -2.26 11.62 7.61
C GLY A 64 -3.12 12.88 7.56
N LEU A 65 -2.56 14.02 7.18
CA LEU A 65 -3.31 15.24 6.85
C LEU A 65 -4.09 15.09 5.56
N ALA A 66 -3.56 14.41 4.53
CA ALA A 66 -4.31 14.11 3.32
C ALA A 66 -5.45 13.14 3.61
N ALA A 67 -5.21 12.07 4.37
CA ALA A 67 -6.22 11.13 4.83
C ALA A 67 -7.23 11.79 5.78
N ALA A 68 -6.81 12.73 6.63
CA ALA A 68 -7.70 13.50 7.49
C ALA A 68 -8.45 14.60 6.73
N ALA A 69 -7.88 15.15 5.65
CA ALA A 69 -8.54 16.09 4.76
C ALA A 69 -9.52 15.37 3.84
N MET A 70 -9.21 14.16 3.40
CA MET A 70 -10.15 13.23 2.79
C MET A 70 -11.26 12.93 3.80
N ALA A 71 -10.94 12.47 5.02
CA ALA A 71 -11.88 12.32 6.15
C ALA A 71 -12.73 13.58 6.40
N GLY A 72 -12.14 14.77 6.27
CA GLY A 72 -12.79 16.07 6.40
C GLY A 72 -13.66 16.44 5.19
N ALA A 73 -13.30 16.03 3.98
CA ALA A 73 -14.11 16.13 2.77
C ALA A 73 -15.30 15.14 2.81
N PHE A 74 -15.11 13.95 3.38
CA PHE A 74 -16.21 13.03 3.72
C PHE A 74 -17.19 13.63 4.73
N ALA A 75 -16.74 14.53 5.63
CA ALA A 75 -17.60 15.25 6.56
C ALA A 75 -18.27 16.51 5.95
N GLY A 76 -17.72 17.04 4.85
CA GLY A 76 -18.24 18.23 4.15
C GLY A 76 -19.47 17.96 3.27
N PHE A 77 -19.73 16.69 2.94
CA PHE A 77 -20.96 16.24 2.30
C PHE A 77 -22.00 15.98 3.40
N LYS A 78 -22.95 16.92 3.62
CA LYS A 78 -24.05 16.88 4.62
C LYS A 78 -24.23 15.53 5.33
N LEU A 79 -23.71 15.45 6.56
CA LEU A 79 -23.86 14.33 7.49
C LEU A 79 -25.36 14.10 7.80
N SER A 80 -25.98 13.14 7.13
CA SER A 80 -27.26 12.56 7.56
C SER A 80 -27.00 11.40 8.53
N LYS A 81 -27.99 11.03 9.35
CA LYS A 81 -27.88 9.95 10.36
C LYS A 81 -27.43 8.58 9.80
N SER A 82 -27.45 8.37 8.47
CA SER A 82 -26.90 7.16 7.83
C SER A 82 -25.37 7.08 7.82
N PHE A 83 -24.65 8.16 8.12
CA PHE A 83 -23.19 8.23 7.96
C PHE A 83 -22.37 7.66 9.12
N LEU A 84 -22.97 7.46 10.31
CA LEU A 84 -22.27 6.88 11.47
C LEU A 84 -21.87 5.40 11.26
N ASN A 85 -22.67 4.64 10.49
CA ASN A 85 -22.28 3.30 10.05
C ASN A 85 -21.21 3.35 8.94
N THR A 86 -21.19 4.42 8.14
CA THR A 86 -20.29 4.60 7.00
C THR A 86 -18.84 4.87 7.44
N ALA A 87 -18.60 5.53 8.57
CA ALA A 87 -17.24 5.71 9.09
C ALA A 87 -16.53 4.37 9.37
N VAL A 88 -17.24 3.42 9.98
CA VAL A 88 -16.73 2.05 10.23
C VAL A 88 -16.55 1.28 8.92
N GLU A 89 -17.48 1.41 7.96
CA GLU A 89 -17.35 0.83 6.62
C GLU A 89 -16.09 1.32 5.91
N PHE A 90 -15.77 2.62 6.00
CA PHE A 90 -14.57 3.21 5.39
C PHE A 90 -13.26 2.87 6.12
N GLU A 91 -13.29 2.72 7.45
CA GLU A 91 -12.13 2.20 8.20
C GLU A 91 -11.80 0.76 7.77
N ASN A 92 -12.83 -0.10 7.70
CA ASN A 92 -12.68 -1.47 7.21
C ASN A 92 -12.21 -1.51 5.76
N LEU A 93 -12.74 -0.63 4.90
CA LEU A 93 -12.29 -0.49 3.52
C LEU A 93 -10.82 -0.05 3.46
N GLY A 94 -10.40 0.91 4.29
CA GLY A 94 -8.99 1.33 4.38
C GLY A 94 -8.06 0.18 4.76
N VAL A 95 -8.48 -0.69 5.69
CA VAL A 95 -7.73 -1.91 6.06
C VAL A 95 -7.68 -2.90 4.90
N GLN A 96 -8.80 -3.14 4.22
CA GLN A 96 -8.88 -4.03 3.06
C GLN A 96 -8.01 -3.52 1.91
N LEU A 97 -8.07 -2.23 1.59
CA LEU A 97 -7.26 -1.60 0.56
C LEU A 97 -5.77 -1.64 0.91
N LYS A 98 -5.41 -1.43 2.18
CA LYS A 98 -4.02 -1.63 2.64
C LYS A 98 -3.55 -3.07 2.37
N PHE A 99 -4.41 -4.06 2.59
CA PHE A 99 -4.08 -5.47 2.33
C PHE A 99 -3.93 -5.73 0.83
N ILE A 100 -4.88 -5.28 0.00
CA ILE A 100 -4.88 -5.47 -1.46
C ILE A 100 -3.69 -4.76 -2.12
N THR A 101 -3.41 -3.52 -1.73
CA THR A 101 -2.31 -2.71 -2.30
C THR A 101 -0.95 -3.02 -1.66
N GLY A 102 -0.92 -3.86 -0.62
CA GLY A 102 0.28 -4.27 0.09
C GLY A 102 0.83 -3.25 1.10
N ASN A 103 0.36 -1.99 1.10
CA ASN A 103 0.80 -1.01 2.08
C ASN A 103 -0.23 0.11 2.33
N ALA A 104 -0.09 0.80 3.47
CA ALA A 104 -1.02 1.85 3.88
C ALA A 104 -0.98 3.10 2.98
N LYS A 105 0.16 3.35 2.31
CA LYS A 105 0.32 4.51 1.43
C LYS A 105 -0.51 4.36 0.18
N ASP A 106 -0.44 3.21 -0.46
CA ASP A 106 -1.15 2.93 -1.69
C ASP A 106 -2.65 2.70 -1.43
N GLY A 107 -3.01 2.13 -0.27
CA GLY A 107 -4.41 2.10 0.18
C GLY A 107 -5.02 3.50 0.35
N ALA A 108 -4.30 4.43 0.98
CA ALA A 108 -4.75 5.83 1.10
C ALA A 108 -4.78 6.55 -0.27
N ARG A 109 -3.83 6.24 -1.16
CA ARG A 109 -3.80 6.78 -2.52
C ARG A 109 -5.01 6.31 -3.33
N ALA A 110 -5.39 5.03 -3.21
CA ALA A 110 -6.58 4.49 -3.87
C ALA A 110 -7.85 5.26 -3.45
N LEU A 111 -8.04 5.50 -2.14
CA LEU A 111 -9.17 6.31 -1.66
C LEU A 111 -9.16 7.76 -2.19
N SER A 112 -7.99 8.39 -2.31
CA SER A 112 -7.88 9.73 -2.92
C SER A 112 -8.24 9.75 -4.40
N ILE A 113 -7.95 8.66 -5.12
CA ILE A 113 -8.33 8.50 -6.53
C ILE A 113 -9.85 8.37 -6.63
N VAL A 114 -10.46 7.54 -5.77
CA VAL A 114 -11.92 7.39 -5.68
C VAL A 114 -12.61 8.72 -5.40
N GLU A 115 -12.11 9.50 -4.45
CA GLU A 115 -12.66 10.82 -4.12
C GLU A 115 -12.66 11.76 -5.34
N LYS A 116 -11.54 11.81 -6.06
CA LYS A 116 -11.39 12.65 -7.25
C LYS A 116 -12.28 12.20 -8.40
N ALA A 117 -12.44 10.89 -8.60
CA ALA A 117 -13.32 10.31 -9.61
C ALA A 117 -14.78 10.63 -9.26
N ALA A 118 -15.18 10.42 -8.01
CA ALA A 118 -16.53 10.72 -7.53
C ALA A 118 -16.88 12.21 -7.69
N GLY A 119 -15.95 13.11 -7.35
CA GLY A 119 -16.14 14.56 -7.51
C GLY A 119 -16.30 15.04 -8.96
N LYS A 120 -16.01 14.19 -9.95
CA LYS A 120 -16.16 14.46 -11.39
C LYS A 120 -17.23 13.63 -12.07
N SER A 121 -17.84 12.69 -11.35
CA SER A 121 -18.82 11.75 -11.89
C SER A 121 -20.19 11.98 -11.28
N THR A 122 -21.21 11.35 -11.85
CA THR A 122 -22.56 11.28 -11.27
C THR A 122 -22.69 10.17 -10.22
N HIS A 123 -21.71 9.28 -10.10
CA HIS A 123 -21.72 8.16 -9.15
C HIS A 123 -21.20 8.61 -7.78
N SER A 124 -21.77 8.04 -6.72
CA SER A 124 -21.37 8.42 -5.37
C SER A 124 -19.98 7.86 -5.04
N MET A 125 -19.28 8.58 -4.18
CA MET A 125 -18.01 8.11 -3.64
C MET A 125 -18.15 6.75 -2.94
N LYS A 126 -19.30 6.50 -2.29
CA LYS A 126 -19.55 5.23 -1.60
C LYS A 126 -19.57 4.05 -2.58
N GLU A 127 -20.32 4.18 -3.67
CA GLU A 127 -20.41 3.14 -4.71
C GLU A 127 -19.04 2.86 -5.33
N MET A 128 -18.32 3.91 -5.73
CA MET A 128 -16.97 3.78 -6.27
C MET A 128 -15.99 3.16 -5.26
N ALA A 129 -16.07 3.54 -3.98
CA ALA A 129 -15.23 3.03 -2.92
C ALA A 129 -15.48 1.53 -2.67
N LEU A 130 -16.74 1.10 -2.67
CA LEU A 130 -17.13 -0.31 -2.50
C LEU A 130 -16.71 -1.18 -3.69
N ALA A 131 -16.69 -0.62 -4.90
CA ALA A 131 -16.23 -1.30 -6.11
C ALA A 131 -14.69 -1.36 -6.25
N THR A 132 -13.97 -0.45 -5.58
CA THR A 132 -12.51 -0.30 -5.72
C THR A 132 -11.71 -1.57 -5.40
N PRO A 133 -12.03 -2.36 -4.35
CA PRO A 133 -11.36 -3.64 -4.10
C PRO A 133 -11.37 -4.58 -5.30
N SER A 134 -12.52 -4.76 -5.97
CA SER A 134 -12.64 -5.59 -7.16
C SER A 134 -11.79 -5.07 -8.31
N LEU A 135 -11.82 -3.76 -8.55
CA LEU A 135 -11.03 -3.14 -9.62
C LEU A 135 -9.52 -3.25 -9.38
N LEU A 136 -9.06 -3.13 -8.13
CA LEU A 136 -7.64 -3.27 -7.78
C LEU A 136 -7.11 -4.70 -7.90
N THR A 137 -7.98 -5.71 -8.03
CA THR A 137 -7.51 -7.07 -8.34
C THR A 137 -7.04 -7.21 -9.80
N VAL A 138 -7.48 -6.31 -10.68
CA VAL A 138 -7.20 -6.35 -12.12
C VAL A 138 -6.59 -5.05 -12.66
N SER A 139 -6.27 -4.09 -11.78
CA SER A 139 -5.64 -2.84 -12.15
C SER A 139 -4.69 -2.38 -11.05
N SER A 140 -3.64 -1.67 -11.44
CA SER A 140 -2.74 -1.05 -10.47
C SER A 140 -3.38 0.20 -9.85
N VAL A 141 -2.86 0.66 -8.72
CA VAL A 141 -3.28 1.94 -8.12
C VAL A 141 -3.04 3.12 -9.08
N ASP A 142 -2.04 3.03 -9.96
CA ASP A 142 -1.77 4.05 -10.98
C ASP A 142 -2.82 4.06 -12.10
N GLU A 143 -3.40 2.90 -12.41
CA GLU A 143 -4.45 2.74 -13.43
C GLU A 143 -5.86 2.92 -12.87
N LEU A 144 -6.03 2.85 -11.55
CA LEU A 144 -7.33 2.86 -10.89
C LEU A 144 -8.24 4.02 -11.33
N ALA A 145 -7.68 5.21 -11.55
CA ALA A 145 -8.46 6.35 -12.04
C ALA A 145 -9.14 6.05 -13.38
N SER A 146 -8.37 5.55 -14.36
CA SER A 146 -8.91 5.16 -15.66
C SER A 146 -9.89 4.00 -15.56
N THR A 147 -9.67 3.05 -14.64
CA THR A 147 -10.58 1.92 -14.43
C THR A 147 -11.92 2.37 -13.83
N LEU A 148 -11.89 3.32 -12.90
CA LEU A 148 -13.10 3.92 -12.33
C LEU A 148 -13.88 4.73 -13.37
N ASP A 149 -13.18 5.49 -14.22
CA ASP A 149 -13.82 6.25 -15.31
C ASP A 149 -14.52 5.28 -16.28
N MET A 150 -13.84 4.22 -16.74
CA MET A 150 -14.44 3.18 -17.59
C MET A 150 -15.68 2.55 -16.94
N ALA A 151 -15.60 2.21 -15.64
CA ALA A 151 -16.73 1.65 -14.93
C ALA A 151 -17.90 2.64 -14.84
N GLY A 152 -17.60 3.91 -14.59
CA GLY A 152 -18.60 4.98 -14.52
C GLY A 152 -19.31 5.22 -15.85
N ASP A 153 -18.57 5.23 -16.96
CA ASP A 153 -19.12 5.42 -18.29
C ASP A 153 -20.01 4.25 -18.71
N ILE A 154 -19.56 3.00 -18.50
CA ILE A 154 -20.37 1.81 -18.78
C ILE A 154 -21.63 1.81 -17.92
N ALA A 155 -21.52 2.10 -16.62
CA ALA A 155 -22.66 2.14 -15.72
C ALA A 155 -23.68 3.19 -16.16
N SER A 156 -23.22 4.40 -16.51
CA SER A 156 -24.07 5.49 -16.98
C SER A 156 -24.78 5.15 -18.30
N ALA A 157 -24.06 4.54 -19.25
CA ALA A 157 -24.61 4.20 -20.55
C ALA A 157 -25.59 3.02 -20.53
N THR A 158 -25.41 2.07 -19.61
CA THR A 158 -26.19 0.82 -19.58
C THR A 158 -27.23 0.77 -18.47
N GLY A 159 -27.21 1.75 -17.56
CA GLY A 159 -28.02 1.74 -16.34
C GLY A 159 -27.67 0.61 -15.37
N MET A 160 -26.49 0.01 -15.51
CA MET A 160 -25.97 -0.96 -14.54
C MET A 160 -25.49 -0.26 -13.27
N SER A 161 -25.51 -0.95 -12.14
CA SER A 161 -24.85 -0.44 -10.92
C SER A 161 -23.34 -0.39 -11.13
N PHE A 162 -22.67 0.55 -10.43
CA PHE A 162 -21.22 0.71 -10.53
C PHE A 162 -20.50 -0.57 -10.06
N GLU A 163 -21.01 -1.21 -9.01
CA GLU A 163 -20.50 -2.47 -8.46
C GLU A 163 -20.63 -3.64 -9.46
N ASP A 164 -21.76 -3.75 -10.16
CA ASP A 164 -21.94 -4.78 -11.19
C ASP A 164 -20.92 -4.59 -12.31
N VAL A 165 -20.77 -3.36 -12.81
CA VAL A 165 -19.80 -3.06 -13.87
C VAL A 165 -18.38 -3.36 -13.41
N ALA A 166 -18.01 -2.97 -12.19
CA ALA A 166 -16.70 -3.29 -11.63
C ALA A 166 -16.45 -4.80 -11.54
N SER A 167 -17.45 -5.58 -11.14
CA SER A 167 -17.37 -7.04 -11.11
C SER A 167 -17.20 -7.63 -12.52
N GLN A 168 -17.94 -7.11 -13.51
CA GLN A 168 -17.82 -7.56 -14.89
C GLN A 168 -16.48 -7.17 -15.53
N LEU A 169 -15.94 -5.99 -15.22
CA LEU A 169 -14.57 -5.61 -15.64
C LEU A 169 -13.53 -6.54 -15.01
N GLN A 170 -13.65 -6.84 -13.71
CA GLN A 170 -12.78 -7.80 -13.04
C GLN A 170 -12.80 -9.17 -13.74
N ARG A 171 -13.99 -9.69 -14.02
CA ARG A 171 -14.17 -10.98 -14.72
C ARG A 171 -13.60 -10.92 -16.13
N THR A 172 -13.82 -9.82 -16.84
CA THR A 172 -13.33 -9.62 -18.21
C THR A 172 -11.81 -9.58 -18.26
N PHE A 173 -11.17 -8.82 -17.36
CA PHE A 173 -9.71 -8.66 -17.34
C PHE A 173 -9.00 -9.89 -16.77
N SER A 174 -9.69 -10.70 -15.97
CA SER A 174 -9.13 -11.96 -15.44
C SER A 174 -9.36 -13.16 -16.36
N GLY A 175 -10.51 -13.23 -17.04
CA GLY A 175 -11.00 -14.43 -17.73
C GLY A 175 -11.49 -14.21 -19.16
N GLY A 176 -11.43 -12.99 -19.68
CA GLY A 176 -11.94 -12.62 -21.01
C GLY A 176 -13.41 -12.22 -21.00
N ILE A 177 -13.86 -11.54 -22.07
CA ILE A 177 -15.22 -10.98 -22.20
C ILE A 177 -16.33 -12.04 -22.08
N ALA A 178 -16.02 -13.31 -22.36
CA ALA A 178 -16.97 -14.41 -22.20
C ALA A 178 -17.30 -14.73 -20.73
N ALA A 179 -16.44 -14.32 -19.78
CA ALA A 179 -16.67 -14.49 -18.34
C ALA A 179 -17.60 -13.41 -17.75
N ALA A 180 -17.98 -12.41 -18.54
CA ALA A 180 -18.79 -11.28 -18.13
C ALA A 180 -20.23 -11.41 -18.65
N ASP A 181 -21.02 -12.28 -18.03
CA ASP A 181 -22.39 -12.59 -18.46
C ASP A 181 -23.30 -11.35 -18.51
N MET A 182 -23.19 -10.42 -17.53
CA MET A 182 -24.03 -9.23 -17.52
C MET A 182 -23.66 -8.26 -18.65
N PHE A 183 -22.39 -8.22 -19.08
CA PHE A 183 -21.98 -7.43 -20.25
C PHE A 183 -22.57 -7.98 -21.54
N ARG A 184 -22.82 -9.29 -21.63
CA ARG A 184 -23.59 -9.89 -22.72
C ARG A 184 -25.06 -9.49 -22.63
N GLU A 185 -25.68 -9.65 -21.46
CA GLU A 185 -27.11 -9.37 -21.25
C GLU A 185 -27.49 -7.89 -21.45
N LYS A 186 -26.57 -6.97 -21.10
CA LYS A 186 -26.77 -5.52 -21.18
C LYS A 186 -26.25 -4.90 -22.48
N GLY A 187 -25.82 -5.70 -23.45
CA GLY A 187 -25.33 -5.21 -24.75
C GLY A 187 -23.96 -4.52 -24.70
N VAL A 188 -23.29 -4.47 -23.55
CA VAL A 188 -21.96 -3.85 -23.34
C VAL A 188 -20.91 -4.48 -24.27
N LYS A 189 -20.98 -5.80 -24.46
CA LYS A 189 -20.05 -6.51 -25.35
C LYS A 189 -20.07 -5.92 -26.77
N SER A 190 -21.27 -5.70 -27.33
CA SER A 190 -21.44 -5.12 -28.66
C SER A 190 -21.05 -3.64 -28.70
N MET A 191 -21.38 -2.88 -27.65
CA MET A 191 -20.98 -1.47 -27.51
C MET A 191 -19.45 -1.30 -27.51
N LEU A 192 -18.73 -2.24 -26.91
CA LEU A 192 -17.26 -2.25 -26.85
C LEU A 192 -16.62 -2.91 -28.09
N GLY A 193 -17.42 -3.20 -29.14
CA GLY A 193 -16.93 -3.67 -30.43
C GLY A 193 -16.53 -5.13 -30.48
N PHE A 194 -16.89 -5.94 -29.48
CA PHE A 194 -16.58 -7.37 -29.51
C PHE A 194 -17.51 -8.12 -30.46
N GLN A 195 -16.93 -8.86 -31.39
CA GLN A 195 -17.67 -9.66 -32.37
C GLN A 195 -18.31 -10.90 -31.74
N GLU A 196 -19.51 -11.26 -32.19
CA GLU A 196 -20.16 -12.52 -31.84
C GLU A 196 -19.40 -13.72 -32.41
N GLY A 197 -19.42 -14.85 -31.69
CA GLY A 197 -18.73 -16.07 -32.10
C GLY A 197 -17.19 -16.04 -31.97
N VAL A 198 -16.58 -14.86 -31.84
CA VAL A 198 -15.12 -14.72 -31.68
C VAL A 198 -14.72 -14.92 -30.22
N ARG A 199 -13.69 -15.75 -30.00
CA ARG A 199 -13.07 -15.96 -28.70
C ARG A 199 -11.99 -14.91 -28.47
N TYR A 200 -12.10 -14.21 -27.36
CA TYR A 200 -11.10 -13.24 -26.91
C TYR A 200 -10.52 -13.71 -25.58
N THR A 201 -9.20 -13.68 -25.48
CA THR A 201 -8.47 -13.90 -24.23
C THR A 201 -8.71 -12.75 -23.25
N ALA A 202 -8.31 -12.94 -21.99
CA ALA A 202 -8.33 -11.90 -20.97
C ALA A 202 -7.53 -10.65 -21.42
N ALA A 203 -6.30 -10.86 -21.91
CA ALA A 203 -5.43 -9.78 -22.38
C ALA A 203 -6.00 -9.04 -23.60
N GLU A 204 -6.56 -9.76 -24.57
CA GLU A 204 -7.23 -9.13 -25.72
C GLU A 204 -8.46 -8.34 -25.30
N SER A 205 -9.26 -8.91 -24.39
CA SER A 205 -10.47 -8.25 -23.90
C SER A 205 -10.14 -6.98 -23.12
N GLU A 206 -9.17 -7.05 -22.21
CA GLU A 206 -8.69 -5.87 -21.49
C GLU A 206 -8.17 -4.80 -22.44
N LYS A 207 -7.32 -5.18 -23.40
CA LYS A 207 -6.78 -4.25 -24.39
C LYS A 207 -7.89 -3.58 -25.18
N MET A 208 -8.83 -4.33 -25.73
CA MET A 208 -9.94 -3.78 -26.50
C MET A 208 -10.76 -2.77 -25.70
N ILE A 209 -11.10 -3.10 -24.45
CA ILE A 209 -11.84 -2.20 -23.57
C ILE A 209 -11.03 -0.93 -23.31
N ARG A 210 -9.77 -1.05 -22.88
CA ARG A 210 -8.91 0.11 -22.60
C ARG A 210 -8.69 0.99 -23.84
N ASP A 211 -8.52 0.39 -25.01
CA ASP A 211 -8.35 1.11 -26.27
C ASP A 211 -9.65 1.84 -26.68
N ALA A 212 -10.81 1.21 -26.47
CA ALA A 212 -12.11 1.82 -26.76
C ALA A 212 -12.34 3.12 -25.96
N PHE A 213 -11.92 3.14 -24.68
CA PHE A 213 -12.00 4.31 -23.81
C PHE A 213 -10.87 5.33 -24.03
N LYS A 214 -9.64 4.89 -24.35
CA LYS A 214 -8.52 5.81 -24.64
C LYS A 214 -8.72 6.61 -25.92
N ASN A 215 -9.30 5.99 -26.94
CA ASN A 215 -9.43 6.61 -28.26
C ASN A 215 -10.71 7.45 -28.38
N GLY A 216 -11.54 7.53 -27.34
CA GLY A 216 -12.85 8.20 -27.38
C GLY A 216 -13.80 7.58 -28.42
N THR A 217 -13.51 6.37 -28.90
CA THR A 217 -14.31 5.69 -29.93
C THR A 217 -15.63 5.16 -29.38
N THR A 218 -15.76 5.08 -28.05
CA THR A 218 -17.04 4.92 -27.37
C THR A 218 -17.53 6.32 -27.00
N THR A 219 -18.20 6.99 -27.93
CA THR A 219 -19.02 8.16 -27.58
C THR A 219 -20.24 7.60 -26.85
N LEU A 220 -20.31 7.81 -25.53
CA LEU A 220 -21.50 7.62 -24.71
C LEU A 220 -22.07 8.98 -24.34
#